data_AF-A0A2V2DHC7-F1
#
_entry.id   AF-A0A2V2DHC7-F1
#
_cell.length_a   1.000
_cell.length_b   1.000
_cell.length_c   1.000
_cell.angle_alpha   90.00
_cell.angle_beta   90.00
_cell.angle_gamma   90.00
#
_symmetry.space_group_name_H-M   'P 1'
#
loop_
_entity.id
_entity.type
_entity.pdbx_description
1 polymer ?
#
loop_
_entity_poly.entity_id
_entity_poly.type
_entity_poly.pdbx_seq_one_letter_code
_entity_poly.pdbx_strand_id
1 'polypeptide(L)'
;MKRRKRWLLSGFIVMLLFLAVGLFTVSPAGRISSKHEYIISKYYRFEPLSENGIEQWFIPEYNYLDAIELFIANVYEESEGEILLEIENENGKRIFRRSYRASDIAAGEFVKYSIKKNLKEKERYKIRISYTGDTSESDMVPVLMISEKSKNLSETQEAFSNGQELDYNVALTYHYAQKKWFSLS
;
A
#
# COMPACT_ATOMS: atom_id res chain seq x y z
N MET A 1 -59.19 31.74 -18.22
CA MET A 1 -57.87 31.85 -17.53
C MET A 1 -57.51 30.74 -16.53
N LYS A 2 -58.41 29.85 -16.07
CA LYS A 2 -58.10 28.85 -15.03
C LYS A 2 -57.31 27.60 -15.49
N ARG A 3 -57.31 27.24 -16.79
CA ARG A 3 -56.63 26.03 -17.29
C ARG A 3 -55.10 26.18 -17.44
N ARG A 4 -54.59 27.36 -17.82
CA ARG A 4 -53.13 27.58 -18.00
C ARG A 4 -52.34 27.53 -16.68
N LYS A 5 -52.94 27.98 -15.56
CA LYS A 5 -52.29 27.92 -14.23
C LYS A 5 -52.08 26.49 -13.70
N ARG A 6 -52.92 25.52 -14.09
CA ARG A 6 -52.79 24.12 -13.66
C ARG A 6 -51.60 23.42 -14.33
N TRP A 7 -51.33 23.72 -15.59
CA TRP A 7 -50.18 23.14 -16.33
C TRP A 7 -48.82 23.62 -15.81
N LEU A 8 -48.71 24.89 -15.42
CA LEU A 8 -47.48 25.45 -14.83
C LEU A 8 -47.18 24.83 -13.46
N LEU A 9 -48.21 24.58 -12.65
CA LEU A 9 -48.06 23.95 -11.34
C LEU A 9 -47.61 22.49 -11.45
N SER A 10 -48.18 21.75 -12.41
CA SER A 10 -47.78 20.36 -12.69
C SER A 10 -46.34 20.27 -13.23
N GLY A 11 -45.92 21.19 -14.11
CA GLY A 11 -44.54 21.24 -14.59
C GLY A 11 -43.52 21.52 -13.47
N PHE A 12 -43.87 22.39 -12.53
CA PHE A 12 -43.01 22.71 -11.39
C PHE A 12 -42.86 21.53 -10.41
N ILE A 13 -43.93 20.77 -10.18
CA ILE A 13 -43.91 19.57 -9.33
C ILE A 13 -43.06 18.47 -9.97
N VAL A 14 -43.16 18.25 -11.29
CA VAL A 14 -42.32 17.28 -12.01
C VAL A 14 -40.85 17.72 -11.99
N MET A 15 -40.56 19.00 -12.15
CA MET A 15 -39.19 19.53 -12.05
C MET A 15 -38.60 19.35 -10.65
N LEU A 16 -39.39 19.58 -9.58
CA LEU A 16 -38.97 19.32 -8.20
C LEU A 16 -38.75 17.83 -7.92
N LEU A 17 -39.57 16.94 -8.50
CA LEU A 17 -39.38 15.50 -8.44
C LEU A 17 -38.09 15.07 -9.15
N PHE A 18 -37.78 15.63 -10.33
CA PHE A 18 -36.51 15.37 -11.02
C PHE A 18 -35.29 15.91 -10.26
N LEU A 19 -35.40 17.08 -9.60
CA LEU A 19 -34.35 17.63 -8.74
C LEU A 19 -34.13 16.79 -7.48
N ALA A 20 -35.21 16.29 -6.86
CA ALA A 20 -35.12 15.41 -5.70
C ALA A 20 -34.49 14.06 -6.09
N VAL A 21 -34.89 13.45 -7.22
CA VAL A 21 -34.26 12.22 -7.71
C VAL A 21 -32.80 12.48 -8.09
N GLY A 22 -32.47 13.60 -8.74
CA GLY A 22 -31.09 13.98 -9.07
C GLY A 22 -30.19 14.15 -7.84
N LEU A 23 -30.72 14.72 -6.74
CA LEU A 23 -30.02 14.86 -5.47
C LEU A 23 -29.86 13.52 -4.71
N PHE A 24 -30.77 12.56 -4.90
CA PHE A 24 -30.68 11.23 -4.30
C PHE A 24 -29.93 10.19 -5.17
N THR A 25 -29.75 10.44 -6.48
CA THR A 25 -28.94 9.59 -7.37
C THR A 25 -27.45 9.90 -7.33
N VAL A 26 -27.03 10.92 -6.58
CA VAL A 26 -25.65 11.00 -6.12
C VAL A 26 -25.49 9.96 -5.02
N SER A 27 -25.42 8.69 -5.42
CA SER A 27 -24.89 7.64 -4.56
C SER A 27 -23.65 8.20 -3.89
N PRO A 28 -23.48 8.06 -2.56
CA PRO A 28 -22.22 8.36 -1.93
C PRO A 28 -21.25 7.33 -2.50
N ALA A 29 -20.61 7.66 -3.63
CA ALA A 29 -19.72 6.76 -4.33
C ALA A 29 -18.61 6.41 -3.34
N GLY A 30 -18.74 5.20 -2.82
CA GLY A 30 -17.98 4.69 -1.68
C GLY A 30 -16.50 4.75 -2.00
N ARG A 31 -15.69 5.01 -0.98
CA ARG A 31 -14.25 4.81 -1.07
C ARG A 31 -14.04 3.32 -1.34
N ILE A 32 -13.64 2.97 -2.57
CA ILE A 32 -13.20 1.60 -2.87
C ILE A 32 -11.84 1.46 -2.18
N SER A 33 -11.81 0.68 -1.10
CA SER A 33 -10.58 0.22 -0.47
C SER A 33 -10.39 -1.24 -0.87
N SER A 34 -9.20 -1.59 -1.34
CA SER A 34 -8.83 -2.96 -1.66
C SER A 34 -7.64 -3.37 -0.80
N LYS A 35 -7.72 -4.54 -0.18
CA LYS A 35 -6.63 -5.17 0.56
C LYS A 35 -6.17 -6.38 -0.24
N HIS A 36 -4.93 -6.36 -0.72
CA HIS A 36 -4.33 -7.48 -1.42
C HIS A 36 -3.37 -8.16 -0.47
N GLU A 37 -3.80 -9.28 0.09
CA GLU A 37 -3.10 -9.96 1.19
C GLU A 37 -2.32 -11.16 0.71
N TYR A 38 -1.05 -11.19 1.12
CA TYR A 38 -0.21 -12.33 0.86
C TYR A 38 -0.71 -13.56 1.65
N ILE A 39 -0.87 -14.70 0.98
CA ILE A 39 -1.30 -15.93 1.65
C ILE A 39 -0.10 -16.60 2.30
N ILE A 40 0.05 -16.42 3.61
CA ILE A 40 1.14 -17.04 4.39
C ILE A 40 0.92 -18.55 4.45
N SER A 41 1.85 -19.30 3.87
CA SER A 41 1.86 -20.76 3.89
C SER A 41 2.77 -21.28 5.02
N LYS A 42 2.94 -22.61 5.12
CA LYS A 42 3.92 -23.22 6.04
C LYS A 42 5.38 -22.95 5.65
N TYR A 43 5.64 -22.43 4.45
CA TYR A 43 6.97 -22.26 3.87
C TYR A 43 7.39 -20.79 3.82
N TYR A 44 7.33 -20.11 4.97
CA TYR A 44 7.96 -18.80 5.12
C TYR A 44 9.36 -18.94 5.71
N ARG A 45 10.19 -17.92 5.49
CA ARG A 45 11.52 -17.78 6.07
C ARG A 45 11.73 -16.34 6.53
N PHE A 46 12.83 -16.12 7.24
CA PHE A 46 13.26 -14.81 7.66
C PHE A 46 14.57 -14.46 6.97
N GLU A 47 14.62 -13.29 6.36
CA GLU A 47 15.80 -12.75 5.69
C GLU A 47 16.30 -11.54 6.50
N PRO A 48 17.59 -11.50 6.90
CA PRO A 48 18.12 -10.39 7.68
C PRO A 48 18.15 -9.10 6.88
N LEU A 49 17.76 -8.00 7.52
CA LEU A 49 17.87 -6.67 6.95
C LEU A 49 19.30 -6.16 7.06
N SER A 50 19.79 -5.61 5.95
CA SER A 50 21.10 -4.93 5.86
C SER A 50 20.90 -3.46 5.46
N GLU A 51 22.00 -2.70 5.39
CA GLU A 51 21.98 -1.33 4.86
C GLU A 51 21.52 -1.26 3.40
N ASN A 52 21.89 -2.26 2.59
CA ASN A 52 21.43 -2.40 1.20
C ASN A 52 19.96 -2.83 1.14
N GLY A 53 19.51 -3.55 2.17
CA GLY A 53 18.14 -3.99 2.35
C GLY A 53 17.71 -5.10 1.41
N ILE A 54 16.42 -5.41 1.51
CA ILE A 54 15.69 -6.29 0.62
C ILE A 54 14.87 -5.42 -0.31
N GLU A 55 14.99 -5.67 -1.61
CA GLU A 55 14.28 -4.98 -2.67
C GLU A 55 13.21 -5.90 -3.27
N GLN A 56 12.02 -5.37 -3.59
CA GLN A 56 11.01 -6.11 -4.34
C GLN A 56 10.36 -5.22 -5.39
N TRP A 57 10.30 -5.72 -6.61
CA TRP A 57 9.54 -5.06 -7.67
C TRP A 57 8.06 -5.39 -7.58
N PHE A 58 7.23 -4.44 -7.97
CA PHE A 58 5.78 -4.63 -8.10
C PHE A 58 5.16 -3.69 -9.13
N ILE A 59 3.98 -4.06 -9.62
CA ILE A 59 3.16 -3.28 -10.56
C ILE A 59 1.81 -3.03 -9.88
N PRO A 60 1.51 -1.81 -9.42
CA PRO A 60 0.32 -1.55 -8.64
C PRO A 60 -0.95 -1.77 -9.47
N GLU A 61 -1.90 -2.50 -8.90
CA GLU A 61 -3.21 -2.71 -9.52
C GLU A 61 -4.08 -1.44 -9.48
N TYR A 62 -3.88 -0.58 -8.48
CA TYR A 62 -4.61 0.68 -8.30
C TYR A 62 -3.70 1.89 -8.22
N ASN A 63 -4.23 3.04 -8.62
CA ASN A 63 -3.47 4.30 -8.70
C ASN A 63 -3.10 4.98 -7.37
N TYR A 64 -3.42 4.39 -6.22
CA TYR A 64 -3.12 4.99 -4.93
C TYR A 64 -2.88 3.93 -3.85
N LEU A 65 -1.61 3.84 -3.45
CA LEU A 65 -1.12 2.99 -2.37
C LEU A 65 -1.25 3.75 -1.05
N ASP A 66 -2.23 3.37 -0.24
CA ASP A 66 -2.48 3.97 1.07
C ASP A 66 -1.43 3.51 2.09
N ALA A 67 -1.16 2.21 2.12
CA ALA A 67 -0.24 1.59 3.06
C ALA A 67 0.25 0.23 2.56
N ILE A 68 1.26 -0.29 3.24
CA ILE A 68 1.68 -1.68 3.16
C ILE A 68 1.65 -2.31 4.55
N GLU A 69 1.48 -3.62 4.64
CA GLU A 69 1.64 -4.38 5.87
C GLU A 69 2.82 -5.35 5.72
N LEU A 70 3.69 -5.38 6.72
CA LEU A 70 4.91 -6.20 6.75
C LEU A 70 5.06 -6.86 8.11
N PHE A 71 5.74 -8.01 8.14
CA PHE A 71 6.15 -8.68 9.37
C PHE A 71 7.66 -8.59 9.54
N ILE A 72 8.08 -7.97 10.64
CA ILE A 72 9.49 -7.84 11.02
C ILE A 72 9.66 -8.51 12.39
N ALA A 73 10.69 -9.34 12.51
CA ALA A 73 11.08 -10.00 13.77
C ALA A 73 12.49 -9.56 14.18
N ASN A 74 12.92 -10.04 15.36
CA ASN A 74 14.19 -9.68 15.99
C ASN A 74 14.36 -8.16 16.16
N VAL A 75 13.28 -7.52 16.62
CA VAL A 75 13.28 -6.14 17.08
C VAL A 75 12.95 -6.17 18.56
N TYR A 76 13.76 -5.47 19.35
CA TYR A 76 13.67 -5.39 20.80
C TYR A 76 13.61 -3.92 21.24
N GLU A 77 13.23 -3.67 22.50
CA GLU A 77 13.14 -2.29 23.02
C GLU A 77 14.51 -1.59 23.02
N GLU A 78 15.57 -2.37 23.21
CA GLU A 78 16.97 -1.98 23.15
C GLU A 78 17.55 -1.92 21.73
N SER A 79 16.80 -2.33 20.70
CA SER A 79 17.29 -2.29 19.32
C SER A 79 17.60 -0.85 18.91
N GLU A 80 18.88 -0.60 18.66
CA GLU A 80 19.36 0.66 18.11
C GLU A 80 19.11 0.73 16.60
N GLY A 81 19.28 1.93 16.02
CA GLY A 81 19.19 2.11 14.58
C GLY A 81 17.77 2.34 14.03
N GLU A 82 17.67 2.25 12.71
CA GLU A 82 16.50 2.65 11.95
C GLU A 82 16.15 1.64 10.85
N ILE A 83 14.86 1.31 10.74
CA ILE A 83 14.29 0.61 9.59
C ILE A 83 13.81 1.65 8.59
N LEU A 84 14.34 1.57 7.37
CA LEU A 84 14.02 2.46 6.28
C LEU A 84 13.11 1.76 5.27
N LEU A 85 12.00 2.41 4.94
CA LEU A 85 11.09 2.00 3.89
C LEU A 85 11.13 3.02 2.74
N GLU A 86 11.49 2.56 1.55
CA GLU A 86 11.59 3.37 0.34
C GLU A 86 10.75 2.79 -0.80
N ILE A 87 10.23 3.66 -1.66
CA ILE A 87 9.66 3.27 -2.94
C ILE A 87 10.30 4.12 -4.04
N GLU A 88 10.86 3.46 -5.04
CA GLU A 88 11.44 4.04 -6.24
C GLU A 88 10.60 3.66 -7.46
N ASN A 89 10.55 4.52 -8.48
CA ASN A 89 10.03 4.11 -9.78
C ASN A 89 11.12 3.37 -10.59
N GLU A 90 10.75 2.84 -11.75
CA GLU A 90 11.67 2.10 -12.63
C GLU A 90 12.93 2.88 -13.06
N ASN A 91 12.88 4.21 -13.07
CA ASN A 91 14.03 5.08 -13.38
C ASN A 91 14.92 5.36 -12.16
N GLY A 92 14.67 4.72 -11.01
CA GLY A 92 15.39 4.95 -9.76
C GLY A 92 15.01 6.26 -9.04
N LYS A 93 13.96 6.96 -9.49
CA LYS A 93 13.48 8.15 -8.78
C LYS A 93 12.69 7.72 -7.55
N ARG A 94 13.17 8.12 -6.38
CA ARG A 94 12.48 7.96 -5.09
C ARG A 94 11.14 8.71 -5.06
N ILE A 95 10.07 7.97 -4.79
CA ILE A 95 8.67 8.43 -4.67
C ILE A 95 8.23 8.52 -3.21
N PHE A 96 8.74 7.62 -2.38
CA PHE A 96 8.49 7.54 -0.95
C PHE A 96 9.77 7.19 -0.20
N ARG A 97 9.92 7.75 1.00
CA ARG A 97 10.93 7.37 1.98
C ARG A 97 10.41 7.70 3.36
N ARG A 98 10.48 6.75 4.28
CA ARG A 98 10.24 6.99 5.71
C ARG A 98 11.18 6.12 6.52
N SER A 99 11.72 6.70 7.57
CA SER A 99 12.52 6.02 8.57
C SER A 99 11.69 5.79 9.83
N TYR A 100 11.91 4.65 10.47
CA TYR A 100 11.30 4.26 11.73
C TYR A 100 12.42 3.81 12.66
N ARG A 101 12.39 4.20 13.93
CA ARG A 101 13.34 3.65 14.91
C ARG A 101 13.07 2.16 15.04
N ALA A 102 14.12 1.35 15.09
CA ALA A 102 13.98 -0.09 15.23
C ALA A 102 13.14 -0.40 16.48
N SER A 103 13.46 0.17 17.63
CA SER A 103 12.73 -0.02 18.89
C SER A 103 11.24 0.38 18.90
N ASP A 104 10.76 1.16 17.92
CA ASP A 104 9.34 1.53 17.80
C ASP A 104 8.53 0.49 16.98
N ILE A 105 9.19 -0.50 16.37
CA ILE A 105 8.55 -1.50 15.52
C ILE A 105 8.02 -2.63 16.38
N ALA A 106 6.70 -2.87 16.31
CA ALA A 106 6.09 -4.00 16.98
C ALA A 106 6.56 -5.31 16.32
N ALA A 107 7.42 -6.04 17.04
CA ALA A 107 8.02 -7.27 16.56
C ALA A 107 7.02 -8.44 16.61
N GLY A 108 7.12 -9.36 15.64
CA GLY A 108 6.37 -10.62 15.69
C GLY A 108 4.91 -10.51 15.26
N GLU A 109 4.50 -9.39 14.66
CA GLU A 109 3.17 -9.21 14.07
C GLU A 109 3.23 -8.46 12.73
N PHE A 110 2.11 -8.49 11.99
CA PHE A 110 1.97 -7.68 10.78
C PHE A 110 1.61 -6.25 11.14
N VAL A 111 2.52 -5.33 10.84
CA VAL A 111 2.35 -3.91 11.13
C VAL A 111 2.06 -3.15 9.85
N LYS A 112 1.09 -2.23 9.92
CA LYS A 112 0.68 -1.37 8.80
C LYS A 112 1.51 -0.08 8.74
N TYR A 113 2.22 0.11 7.63
CA TYR A 113 3.05 1.28 7.35
C TYR A 113 2.36 2.19 6.33
N SER A 114 2.00 3.40 6.76
CA SER A 114 1.34 4.40 5.91
C SER A 114 2.28 4.92 4.81
N ILE A 115 1.84 4.84 3.55
CA ILE A 115 2.56 5.31 2.36
C ILE A 115 1.90 6.54 1.75
N LYS A 116 0.59 6.45 1.45
CA LYS A 116 -0.25 7.53 0.92
C LYS A 116 0.30 8.17 -0.36
N LYS A 117 0.66 7.35 -1.35
CA LYS A 117 1.21 7.81 -2.63
C LYS A 117 0.35 7.43 -3.82
N ASN A 118 0.22 8.37 -4.76
CA ASN A 118 -0.30 8.06 -6.08
C ASN A 118 0.80 7.32 -6.85
N LEU A 119 0.46 6.15 -7.36
CA LEU A 119 1.29 5.37 -8.26
C LEU A 119 0.54 5.27 -9.58
N LYS A 120 1.26 5.19 -10.70
CA LYS A 120 0.60 4.91 -11.97
C LYS A 120 0.39 3.42 -12.10
N GLU A 121 -0.83 3.02 -12.38
CA GLU A 121 -1.17 1.63 -12.71
C GLU A 121 -0.31 1.15 -13.88
N LYS A 122 0.06 -0.13 -13.87
CA LYS A 122 0.87 -0.80 -14.92
C LYS A 122 2.32 -0.31 -15.06
N GLU A 123 2.76 0.68 -14.31
CA GLU A 123 4.19 1.04 -14.21
C GLU A 123 4.88 0.20 -13.12
N ARG A 124 6.17 -0.07 -13.27
CA ARG A 124 6.94 -0.84 -12.30
C ARG A 124 7.53 0.06 -11.21
N TYR A 125 7.43 -0.40 -9.97
CA TYR A 125 7.98 0.27 -8.79
C TYR A 125 8.78 -0.72 -7.96
N LYS A 126 9.78 -0.22 -7.24
CA LYS A 126 10.61 -1.01 -6.34
C LYS A 126 10.38 -0.55 -4.92
N ILE A 127 9.97 -1.45 -4.04
CA ILE A 127 10.00 -1.24 -2.60
C ILE A 127 11.35 -1.72 -2.07
N ARG A 128 11.99 -0.92 -1.21
CA ARG A 128 13.21 -1.32 -0.48
C ARG A 128 12.95 -1.20 1.01
N ILE A 129 13.25 -2.25 1.75
CA ILE A 129 13.23 -2.29 3.21
C ILE A 129 14.68 -2.52 3.65
N SER A 130 15.27 -1.58 4.36
CA SER A 130 16.64 -1.69 4.86
C SER A 130 16.72 -1.36 6.35
N TYR A 131 17.83 -1.72 6.96
CA TYR A 131 18.13 -1.43 8.36
C TYR A 131 19.51 -0.77 8.46
N THR A 132 19.60 0.29 9.26
CA THR A 132 20.85 0.98 9.58
C THR A 132 20.99 1.02 11.08
N GLY A 133 21.89 0.20 11.62
CA GLY A 133 22.15 0.07 13.05
C GLY A 133 23.30 -0.89 13.29
N ASP A 134 23.50 -1.30 14.54
CA ASP A 134 24.50 -2.31 14.84
C ASP A 134 24.08 -3.66 14.22
N THR A 135 25.01 -4.28 13.50
CA THR A 135 24.86 -5.58 12.85
C THR A 135 25.94 -6.56 13.28
N SER A 136 26.73 -6.21 14.30
CA SER A 136 27.80 -7.05 14.84
C SER A 136 27.25 -8.29 15.56
N GLU A 137 26.07 -8.19 16.17
CA GLU A 137 25.36 -9.29 16.80
C GLU A 137 24.23 -9.79 15.89
N SER A 138 24.43 -10.92 15.22
CA SER A 138 23.49 -11.48 14.23
C SER A 138 22.07 -11.69 14.77
N ASP A 139 21.95 -12.01 16.06
CA ASP A 139 20.68 -12.38 16.69
C ASP A 139 19.81 -11.15 17.01
N MET A 140 20.41 -9.95 16.95
CA MET A 140 19.74 -8.66 17.14
C MET A 140 19.42 -7.94 15.83
N VAL A 141 19.85 -8.47 14.68
CA VAL A 141 19.55 -7.88 13.38
C VAL A 141 18.07 -8.11 13.05
N PRO A 142 17.29 -7.05 12.76
CA PRO A 142 15.92 -7.21 12.34
C PRO A 142 15.81 -8.08 11.10
N VAL A 143 14.84 -8.99 11.09
CA VAL A 143 14.62 -9.92 9.98
C VAL A 143 13.23 -9.71 9.37
N LEU A 144 13.14 -9.75 8.05
CA LEU A 144 11.90 -9.57 7.31
C LEU A 144 11.33 -10.94 6.91
N MET A 145 10.01 -11.11 7.06
CA MET A 145 9.36 -12.32 6.57
C MET A 145 9.33 -12.36 5.04
N ILE A 146 9.81 -13.47 4.49
CA ILE A 146 9.78 -13.80 3.06
C ILE A 146 9.03 -15.12 2.85
N SER A 147 8.40 -15.29 1.70
CA SER A 147 7.59 -16.47 1.36
C SER A 147 7.74 -16.86 -0.12
N GLU A 148 7.40 -18.12 -0.42
CA GLU A 148 7.57 -18.72 -1.74
C GLU A 148 6.88 -17.91 -2.86
N LYS A 149 7.56 -17.72 -4.00
CA LYS A 149 6.99 -17.01 -5.16
C LYS A 149 5.62 -17.55 -5.62
N SER A 150 5.33 -18.84 -5.38
CA SER A 150 4.03 -19.46 -5.71
C SER A 150 2.83 -18.87 -4.96
N LYS A 151 3.07 -18.13 -3.87
CA LYS A 151 2.05 -17.47 -3.03
C LYS A 151 1.96 -15.96 -3.26
N ASN A 152 2.69 -15.45 -4.25
CA ASN A 152 2.69 -14.04 -4.59
C ASN A 152 1.30 -13.53 -4.99
N LEU A 153 1.12 -12.25 -4.71
CA LEU A 153 0.10 -11.44 -5.35
C LEU A 153 0.46 -11.27 -6.83
N SER A 154 -0.54 -11.13 -7.70
CA SER A 154 -0.35 -10.90 -9.14
C SER A 154 0.49 -9.67 -9.47
N GLU A 155 0.47 -8.68 -8.59
CA GLU A 155 1.23 -7.43 -8.70
C GLU A 155 2.69 -7.54 -8.26
N THR A 156 3.05 -8.60 -7.54
CA THR A 156 4.40 -8.81 -6.99
C THR A 156 5.32 -9.44 -8.03
N GLN A 157 6.53 -8.91 -8.16
CA GLN A 157 7.56 -9.36 -9.10
C GLN A 157 8.81 -9.84 -8.34
N GLU A 158 9.99 -9.78 -8.94
CA GLU A 158 11.23 -10.32 -8.37
C GLU A 158 11.68 -9.56 -7.13
N ALA A 159 12.22 -10.30 -6.15
CA ALA A 159 12.86 -9.74 -4.97
C ALA A 159 14.37 -10.02 -4.96
N PHE A 160 15.12 -9.12 -4.34
CA PHE A 160 16.57 -9.14 -4.27
C PHE A 160 17.04 -8.86 -2.85
N SER A 161 18.09 -9.54 -2.40
CA SER A 161 18.82 -9.25 -1.15
C SER A 161 20.28 -9.04 -1.51
N ASN A 162 20.86 -7.90 -1.14
CA ASN A 162 22.26 -7.56 -1.45
C ASN A 162 22.65 -7.75 -2.94
N GLY A 163 21.72 -7.43 -3.85
CA GLY A 163 21.92 -7.55 -5.30
C GLY A 163 21.78 -8.97 -5.89
N GLN A 164 21.49 -9.97 -5.07
CA GLN A 164 21.19 -11.33 -5.53
C GLN A 164 19.68 -11.55 -5.55
N GLU A 165 19.15 -12.13 -6.63
CA GLU A 165 17.73 -12.49 -6.70
C GLU A 165 17.42 -13.57 -5.66
N LEU A 166 16.32 -13.38 -4.94
CA LEU A 166 15.81 -14.34 -3.97
C LEU A 166 14.90 -15.36 -4.65
N ASP A 167 14.91 -16.61 -4.18
CA ASP A 167 13.92 -17.63 -4.55
C ASP A 167 12.54 -17.38 -3.89
N TYR A 168 12.48 -16.40 -2.99
CA TYR A 168 11.33 -15.99 -2.21
C TYR A 168 11.03 -14.52 -2.49
N ASN A 169 9.83 -14.09 -2.15
CA ASN A 169 9.44 -12.69 -2.16
C ASN A 169 9.10 -12.24 -0.75
N VAL A 170 9.16 -10.94 -0.53
CA VAL A 170 8.72 -10.32 0.72
C VAL A 170 7.23 -10.59 0.92
N ALA A 171 6.88 -11.13 2.09
CA ALA A 171 5.50 -11.41 2.47
C ALA A 171 4.84 -10.09 2.88
N LEU A 172 4.24 -9.41 1.90
CA LEU A 172 3.67 -8.08 2.06
C LEU A 172 2.23 -8.01 1.57
N THR A 173 1.46 -7.19 2.25
CA THR A 173 0.07 -6.90 1.90
C THR A 173 -0.03 -5.44 1.44
N TYR A 174 -0.64 -5.21 0.28
CA TYR A 174 -0.89 -3.86 -0.23
C TYR A 174 -2.27 -3.38 0.17
N HIS A 175 -2.35 -2.15 0.67
CA HIS A 175 -3.60 -1.46 0.96
C HIS A 175 -3.79 -0.35 -0.06
N TYR A 176 -4.73 -0.55 -0.97
CA TYR A 176 -5.12 0.43 -1.97
C TYR A 176 -6.38 1.18 -1.53
N ALA A 177 -6.49 2.43 -1.95
CA ALA A 177 -7.71 3.20 -1.82
C ALA A 177 -7.90 4.07 -3.06
N GLN A 178 -9.10 4.18 -3.63
CA GLN A 178 -9.30 5.09 -4.75
C GLN A 178 -9.36 6.54 -4.25
N LYS A 179 -8.36 7.37 -4.57
CA LYS A 179 -8.41 8.81 -4.30
C LYS A 179 -9.25 9.50 -5.38
N LYS A 180 -10.44 10.02 -5.03
CA LYS A 180 -11.24 10.85 -5.94
C LYS A 180 -10.40 12.04 -6.40
N TRP A 181 -10.18 12.12 -7.72
CA TRP A 181 -9.79 13.35 -8.39
C TRP A 181 -10.98 14.31 -8.26
N PHE A 182 -10.89 15.31 -7.40
CA PHE A 182 -11.76 16.47 -7.59
C PHE A 182 -11.26 17.17 -8.85
N SER A 183 -11.92 16.90 -9.97
CA SER A 183 -11.95 17.85 -11.07
C SER A 183 -12.64 19.10 -10.54
N LEU A 184 -11.89 20.19 -10.39
CA LEU A 184 -12.48 21.50 -10.44
C LEU A 184 -11.91 22.17 -11.69
N SER A 185 -12.85 22.35 -12.61
CA SER A 185 -12.87 23.19 -13.80
C SER A 185 -12.14 24.51 -13.65
#